data_AF-A0A1Y5E7M5-F1
#
_entry.id   AF-A0A1Y5E7M5-F1
#
_cell.length_a   1.000
_cell.length_b   1.000
_cell.length_c   1.000
_cell.angle_alpha   90.00
_cell.angle_beta   90.00
_cell.angle_gamma   90.00
#
_symmetry.space_group_name_H-M   'P 1'
#
loop_
_entity.id
_entity.type
_entity.pdbx_description
1 polymer ?
#
loop_
_entity_poly.entity_id
_entity_poly.type
_entity_poly.pdbx_seq_one_letter_code
_entity_poly.pdbx_strand_id
1 'polypeptide(L)'
;MKISFLISLFCIVAFSATSTANQNAKVSEKKAITKKQQHNTKFKCDGRQHCSQMKSYAEAKFFIEHCPNTKMDGDHDGIPCERQFNKGR
;
A
#
# COMPACT_ATOMS: atom_id res chain seq x y z
N MET A 1 -30.88 65.30 25.18
CA MET A 1 -29.95 66.44 24.93
C MET A 1 -28.53 65.90 25.06
N LYS A 2 -27.60 65.93 24.10
CA LYS A 2 -27.49 66.60 22.80
C LYS A 2 -26.47 65.77 21.97
N ILE A 3 -26.88 65.40 20.76
CA ILE A 3 -26.14 65.64 19.50
C ILE A 3 -24.99 64.67 19.14
N SER A 4 -25.35 63.75 18.25
CA SER A 4 -24.80 63.58 16.89
C SER A 4 -23.41 64.15 16.59
N PHE A 5 -22.43 63.28 16.41
CA PHE A 5 -21.32 63.53 15.48
C PHE A 5 -21.12 62.30 14.58
N LEU A 6 -21.49 62.51 13.32
CA LEU A 6 -21.19 61.67 12.18
C LEU A 6 -19.68 61.75 11.87
N ILE A 7 -19.20 60.72 11.16
CA ILE A 7 -18.01 60.68 10.29
C ILE A 7 -16.70 60.14 10.92
N SER A 8 -16.43 58.88 10.59
CA SER A 8 -15.18 58.41 9.95
C SER A 8 -14.44 57.29 10.68
N LEU A 9 -14.02 56.33 9.85
CA LEU A 9 -12.85 55.45 10.05
C LEU A 9 -13.03 54.28 11.04
N PHE A 10 -13.63 53.18 10.57
CA PHE A 10 -12.85 51.98 10.20
C PHE A 10 -13.81 50.90 9.69
N CYS A 11 -13.62 50.50 8.44
CA CYS A 11 -14.25 49.34 7.85
C CYS A 11 -13.95 48.10 8.69
N ILE A 12 -14.96 47.56 9.37
CA ILE A 12 -14.88 46.24 10.01
C ILE A 12 -14.88 45.21 8.88
N VAL A 13 -13.68 44.95 8.38
CA VAL A 13 -13.35 43.82 7.51
C VAL A 13 -13.42 42.53 8.33
N ALA A 14 -14.55 41.84 8.31
CA ALA A 14 -14.63 40.42 8.67
C ALA A 14 -15.96 39.80 8.22
N PHE A 15 -16.31 39.94 6.93
CA PHE A 15 -17.26 38.99 6.33
C PHE A 15 -16.45 37.76 5.93
N SER A 16 -16.59 36.73 6.75
CA SER A 16 -16.01 35.40 6.64
C SER A 16 -16.23 34.81 5.24
N ALA A 17 -15.22 34.94 4.38
CA ALA A 17 -15.09 34.16 3.16
C ALA A 17 -14.67 32.74 3.56
N THR A 18 -15.65 31.84 3.58
CA THR A 18 -15.45 30.40 3.71
C THR A 18 -14.55 29.91 2.59
N SER A 19 -13.43 29.32 2.99
CA SER A 19 -12.43 28.72 2.13
C SER A 19 -13.01 27.53 1.38
N THR A 20 -12.96 27.53 0.05
CA THR A 20 -12.90 26.27 -0.70
C THR A 20 -11.78 26.36 -1.72
N ALA A 21 -10.61 25.83 -1.32
CA ALA A 21 -9.53 25.53 -2.24
C ALA A 21 -9.99 24.41 -3.18
N ASN A 22 -9.94 24.62 -4.50
CA ASN A 22 -10.05 23.55 -5.49
C ASN A 22 -8.75 23.45 -6.27
N GLN A 23 -7.86 22.62 -5.73
CA GLN A 23 -6.65 22.16 -6.39
C GLN A 23 -7.05 20.99 -7.30
N ASN A 24 -7.09 21.18 -8.62
CA ASN A 24 -7.04 20.06 -9.56
C ASN A 24 -5.81 20.20 -10.46
N ALA A 25 -4.66 19.96 -9.81
CA ALA A 25 -3.41 19.66 -10.49
C ALA A 25 -3.53 18.27 -11.13
N LYS A 26 -3.47 18.21 -12.46
CA LYS A 26 -3.38 16.95 -13.20
C LYS A 26 -2.10 16.21 -12.78
N VAL A 27 -2.34 15.08 -12.16
CA VAL A 27 -1.41 14.07 -11.65
C VAL A 27 -0.30 13.75 -12.66
N SER A 28 0.93 13.98 -12.23
CA SER A 28 2.10 13.22 -12.64
C SER A 28 2.08 11.89 -11.89
N GLU A 29 1.89 10.77 -12.58
CA GLU A 29 2.24 9.45 -12.04
C GLU A 29 2.44 8.42 -13.18
N LYS A 30 3.61 8.46 -13.82
CA LYS A 30 4.20 7.25 -14.37
C LYS A 30 5.04 6.59 -13.27
N LYS A 31 4.37 6.18 -12.20
CA LYS A 31 4.96 5.32 -11.18
C LYS A 31 5.11 3.94 -11.78
N ALA A 32 6.36 3.57 -12.06
CA ALA A 32 6.73 2.21 -12.41
C ALA A 32 6.16 1.27 -11.33
N ILE A 33 5.08 0.58 -11.69
CA ILE A 33 4.50 -0.47 -10.87
C ILE A 33 5.50 -1.62 -10.89
N THR A 34 6.32 -1.69 -9.85
CA THR A 34 6.99 -2.92 -9.45
C THR A 34 5.91 -4.00 -9.39
N LYS A 35 5.96 -4.91 -10.36
CA LYS A 35 5.01 -5.98 -10.63
C LYS A 35 5.07 -7.01 -9.49
N LYS A 36 4.68 -6.65 -8.27
CA LYS A 36 4.34 -7.62 -7.22
C LYS A 36 2.99 -8.18 -7.64
N GLN A 37 3.03 -9.24 -8.44
CA GLN A 37 1.85 -9.94 -8.92
C GLN A 37 1.04 -10.39 -7.71
N GLN A 38 0.06 -9.58 -7.30
CA GLN A 38 -1.07 -10.03 -6.51
C GLN A 38 -1.91 -10.91 -7.42
N HIS A 39 -1.43 -12.12 -7.66
CA HIS A 39 -2.28 -13.17 -8.18
C HIS A 39 -3.28 -13.45 -7.07
N ASN A 40 -4.54 -13.10 -7.30
CA ASN A 40 -5.66 -13.36 -6.39
C ASN A 40 -5.99 -14.87 -6.35
N THR A 41 -4.97 -15.71 -6.19
CA THR A 41 -5.13 -17.12 -5.88
C THR A 41 -5.17 -17.28 -4.38
N LYS A 42 -6.31 -17.75 -3.90
CA LYS A 42 -6.44 -18.29 -2.55
C LYS A 42 -5.62 -19.57 -2.48
N PHE A 43 -4.44 -19.51 -1.88
CA PHE A 43 -3.64 -20.68 -1.58
C PHE A 43 -4.29 -21.44 -0.42
N LYS A 44 -4.17 -22.76 -0.42
CA LYS A 44 -4.69 -23.64 0.63
C LYS A 44 -3.65 -24.69 0.94
N CYS A 45 -3.59 -25.08 2.20
CA CYS A 45 -2.75 -26.19 2.61
C CYS A 45 -3.37 -27.49 2.08
N ASP A 46 -2.69 -28.12 1.14
CA ASP A 46 -3.07 -29.37 0.47
C ASP A 46 -2.09 -30.52 0.74
N GLY A 47 -1.17 -30.32 1.71
CA GLY A 47 -0.19 -31.32 2.12
C GLY A 47 1.12 -31.31 1.32
N ARG A 48 1.32 -30.36 0.41
CA ARG A 48 2.62 -30.18 -0.27
C ARG A 48 3.71 -29.71 0.69
N GLN A 49 4.89 -30.28 0.54
CA GLN A 49 6.04 -30.04 1.42
C GLN A 49 7.32 -29.66 0.66
N HIS A 50 7.37 -29.85 -0.66
CA HIS A 50 8.57 -29.62 -1.46
C HIS A 50 8.39 -28.58 -2.57
N CYS A 51 9.49 -27.95 -2.96
CA CYS A 51 9.52 -26.89 -3.96
C CYS A 51 9.03 -27.31 -5.35
N SER A 52 9.34 -28.54 -5.77
CA SER A 52 8.90 -29.09 -7.07
C SER A 52 7.37 -29.12 -7.22
N GLN A 53 6.64 -29.03 -6.10
CA GLN A 53 5.18 -29.03 -6.08
C GLN A 53 4.60 -27.61 -6.12
N MET A 54 5.42 -26.56 -5.97
CA MET A 54 4.99 -25.15 -5.96
C MET A 54 5.00 -24.57 -7.38
N LYS A 55 3.91 -23.88 -7.74
CA LYS A 55 3.75 -23.25 -9.06
C LYS A 55 4.31 -21.83 -9.06
N SER A 56 4.44 -21.20 -7.90
CA SER A 56 4.96 -19.84 -7.78
C SER A 56 5.65 -19.60 -6.45
N TYR A 57 6.54 -18.60 -6.43
CA TYR A 57 7.18 -18.14 -5.19
C TYR A 57 6.18 -17.61 -4.17
N ALA A 58 5.13 -16.89 -4.61
CA ALA A 58 4.10 -16.37 -3.72
C ALA A 58 3.33 -17.49 -3.01
N GLU A 59 3.07 -18.59 -3.71
CA GLU A 59 2.50 -19.81 -3.14
C GLU A 59 3.46 -20.45 -2.13
N ALA A 60 4.74 -20.62 -2.49
CA ALA A 60 5.74 -21.18 -1.58
C ALA A 60 5.87 -20.36 -0.29
N LYS A 61 5.87 -19.02 -0.40
CA LYS A 61 5.89 -18.10 0.74
C LYS A 61 4.65 -18.24 1.63
N PHE A 62 3.47 -18.39 1.01
CA PHE A 62 2.25 -18.66 1.77
C PHE A 62 2.35 -19.98 2.54
N PHE A 63 2.92 -21.03 1.93
CA PHE A 63 3.01 -22.35 2.55
C PHE A 63 3.91 -22.35 3.79
N ILE A 64 5.08 -21.71 3.77
CA ILE A 64 5.95 -21.64 4.96
C ILE A 64 5.31 -20.84 6.11
N GLU A 65 4.47 -19.84 5.81
CA GLU A 65 3.83 -18.98 6.81
C GLU A 65 2.53 -19.57 7.37
N HIS A 66 1.79 -20.36 6.57
CA HIS A 66 0.41 -20.76 6.88
C HIS A 66 0.19 -22.28 6.95
N CYS A 67 1.11 -23.10 6.44
CA CYS A 67 0.94 -24.55 6.37
C CYS A 67 1.96 -25.30 7.24
N PRO A 68 1.52 -26.32 8.00
CA PRO A 68 2.41 -27.13 8.81
C PRO A 68 3.26 -28.09 7.95
N ASN A 69 4.38 -28.56 8.50
CA ASN A 69 5.25 -29.59 7.91
C ASN A 69 5.88 -29.23 6.55
N THR A 70 6.09 -27.94 6.26
CA THR A 70 6.75 -27.51 5.03
C THR A 70 8.26 -27.76 5.09
N LYS A 71 8.85 -28.18 3.96
CA LYS A 71 10.28 -28.51 3.80
C LYS A 71 10.85 -27.77 2.57
N MET A 72 10.56 -26.47 2.49
CA MET A 72 10.87 -25.62 1.32
C MET A 72 11.94 -24.57 1.61
N ASP A 73 12.10 -24.22 2.87
CA ASP A 73 13.08 -23.29 3.41
C ASP A 73 14.06 -24.11 4.25
N GLY A 74 15.24 -24.38 3.71
CA GLY A 74 16.20 -25.34 4.30
C GLY A 74 17.13 -24.69 5.31
N ASP A 75 17.48 -23.43 5.07
CA ASP A 75 18.34 -22.56 5.87
C ASP A 75 17.54 -21.64 6.80
N HIS A 76 16.21 -21.64 6.69
CA HIS A 76 15.29 -20.91 7.56
C HIS A 76 15.45 -19.39 7.48
N ASP A 77 15.76 -18.89 6.28
CA ASP A 77 15.93 -17.46 6.01
C ASP A 77 14.60 -16.76 5.64
N GLY A 78 13.51 -17.52 5.50
CA GLY A 78 12.19 -17.04 5.10
C GLY A 78 12.01 -16.91 3.58
N ILE A 79 12.96 -17.40 2.78
CA ILE A 79 12.94 -17.41 1.32
C ILE A 79 12.80 -18.85 0.83
N PRO A 80 11.56 -19.34 0.61
CA PRO A 80 11.39 -20.71 0.16
C PRO A 80 11.77 -20.87 -1.30
N CYS A 81 12.31 -22.04 -1.65
CA CYS A 81 12.53 -22.46 -3.03
C CYS A 81 13.42 -21.54 -3.87
N GLU A 82 14.43 -20.92 -3.26
CA GLU A 82 15.42 -20.06 -3.91
C GLU A 82 15.97 -20.64 -5.21
N ARG A 83 16.38 -21.91 -5.19
CA ARG A 83 16.94 -22.61 -6.35
C ARG A 83 15.96 -22.79 -7.51
N GLN A 84 14.66 -22.82 -7.23
CA GLN A 84 13.63 -23.01 -8.25
C GLN A 84 13.17 -21.67 -8.84
N PHE A 85 13.12 -20.61 -8.02
CA PHE A 85 12.62 -19.30 -8.43
C PHE A 85 13.71 -18.23 -8.58
N ASN A 86 14.99 -18.62 -8.48
CA ASN A 86 16.17 -17.74 -8.51
C ASN A 86 15.99 -16.53 -7.57
N LYS A 87 15.71 -16.81 -6.30
CA LYS A 87 15.60 -15.82 -5.21
C LYS A 87 16.78 -15.97 -4.25
N GLY A 88 17.10 -14.91 -3.50
CA GLY A 88 18.04 -14.97 -2.38
C GLY A 88 19.54 -14.93 -2.72
N ARG A 89 19.94 -14.63 -3.97
CA ARG A 89 21.34 -14.37 -4.31
C ARG A 89 21.53 -13.14 -5.19
#